data_AF-A0A7W0VVC1-F1
#
_entry.id   AF-A0A7W0VVC1-F1
#
_cell.length_a   1.000
_cell.length_b   1.000
_cell.length_c   1.000
_cell.angle_alpha   90.00
_cell.angle_beta   90.00
_cell.angle_gamma   90.00
#
_symmetry.space_group_name_H-M   'P 1'
#
loop_
_entity.id
_entity.type
_entity.pdbx_description
1 polymer ?
#
loop_
_entity_poly.entity_id
_entity_poly.type
_entity_poly.pdbx_seq_one_letter_code
_entity_poly.pdbx_strand_id
1 'polypeptide(L)' 'MASNTKATTVKRKNKHEKMGRRRKNKLAKKSTQSTSELFAGLGEPGSPAPAR' A
#
# COMPACT_ATOMS: atom_id res chain seq x y z
N MET A 1 -21.67 25.97 3.29
CA MET A 1 -20.30 25.39 3.38
C MET A 1 -20.26 24.33 4.47
N ALA A 2 -19.74 23.13 4.19
CA ALA A 2 -19.44 22.18 5.25
C ALA A 2 -18.22 22.71 6.03
N SER A 3 -18.32 22.82 7.36
CA SER A 3 -17.19 23.27 8.17
C SER A 3 -16.00 22.31 8.01
N ASN A 4 -14.77 22.82 8.08
CA ASN A 4 -13.54 22.02 7.96
C ASN A 4 -13.51 20.84 8.96
N THR A 5 -14.13 21.02 10.13
CA THR A 5 -14.35 19.98 11.14
C THR A 5 -15.28 18.86 10.65
N LYS A 6 -16.38 19.20 9.97
CA LYS A 6 -17.31 18.20 9.40
C LYS A 6 -16.67 17.43 8.24
N ALA A 7 -15.85 18.07 7.42
CA ALA A 7 -15.14 17.39 6.33
C ALA A 7 -14.10 16.38 6.85
N THR A 8 -13.36 16.73 7.90
CA THR A 8 -12.32 15.85 8.49
C THR A 8 -12.90 14.67 9.24
N THR A 9 -14.03 14.83 9.95
CA THR A 9 -14.72 13.72 10.63
C THR A 9 -15.26 12.70 9.63
N VAL A 10 -15.88 13.17 8.53
CA VAL A 10 -16.35 12.30 7.44
C VAL A 10 -15.19 11.54 6.79
N LYS A 11 -14.04 12.19 6.55
CA LYS A 11 -12.83 11.51 6.02
C LYS A 11 -12.33 10.42 6.98
N ARG A 12 -12.31 10.70 8.28
CA ARG A 12 -11.86 9.74 9.32
C ARG A 12 -12.77 8.52 9.38
N LYS A 13 -14.08 8.73 9.40
CA LYS A 13 -15.10 7.66 9.36
C LYS A 13 -14.93 6.78 8.12
N ASN A 14 -14.85 7.41 6.94
CA ASN A 14 -14.61 6.70 5.68
C ASN A 14 -13.30 5.92 5.64
N LYS A 15 -12.24 6.44 6.28
CA LYS A 15 -10.95 5.73 6.36
C LYS A 15 -11.13 4.40 7.07
N HIS A 16 -11.82 4.38 8.21
CA HIS A 16 -12.10 3.17 8.98
C HIS A 16 -13.06 2.21 8.25
N GLU A 17 -14.24 2.67 7.87
CA GLU A 17 -15.28 1.83 7.24
C GLU A 17 -14.81 1.19 5.92
N LYS A 18 -13.98 1.91 5.13
CA LYS A 18 -13.53 1.44 3.82
C LYS A 18 -12.16 0.74 3.85
N MET A 19 -11.56 0.51 5.02
CA MET A 19 -10.23 -0.13 5.12
C MET A 19 -10.20 -1.51 4.44
N GLY A 20 -11.18 -2.37 4.72
CA GLY A 20 -11.23 -3.72 4.18
C GLY A 20 -11.30 -3.73 2.65
N ARG A 21 -12.18 -2.92 2.07
CA ARG A 21 -12.32 -2.76 0.61
C ARG A 21 -11.04 -2.21 -0.02
N ARG A 22 -10.42 -1.20 0.59
CA ARG A 22 -9.16 -0.63 0.09
C ARG A 22 -8.03 -1.67 0.11
N ARG A 23 -7.92 -2.46 1.18
CA ARG A 23 -6.94 -3.56 1.28
C ARG A 23 -7.16 -4.59 0.17
N LYS A 24 -8.39 -5.07 0.00
CA LYS A 24 -8.74 -6.05 -1.05
C LYS A 24 -8.43 -5.51 -2.45
N ASN A 25 -8.79 -4.25 -2.73
CA ASN A 25 -8.48 -3.62 -4.03
C ASN A 25 -6.96 -3.47 -4.27
N LYS A 26 -6.17 -3.21 -3.23
CA LYS A 26 -4.70 -3.15 -3.36
C LYS A 26 -4.12 -4.53 -3.68
N LEU A 27 -4.61 -5.58 -3.03
CA LEU A 27 -4.19 -6.96 -3.27
C LEU A 27 -4.65 -7.47 -4.64
N ALA A 28 -5.86 -7.12 -5.07
CA ALA A 28 -6.40 -7.54 -6.36
C ALA A 28 -5.59 -6.99 -7.56
N LYS A 29 -4.85 -5.89 -7.39
CA LYS A 29 -4.02 -5.32 -8.46
C LYS A 29 -2.78 -6.14 -8.79
N LYS A 30 -2.30 -6.98 -7.88
CA LYS A 30 -1.12 -7.84 -8.07
C LYS A 30 -1.39 -9.20 -7.43
N SER A 31 -1.70 -10.20 -8.25
CA SER A 31 -1.86 -11.59 -7.80
C SER A 31 -0.54 -12.20 -7.33
N THR A 32 0.57 -11.75 -7.92
CA THR A 32 1.94 -12.13 -7.57
C THR A 32 2.80 -10.87 -7.42
N GLN A 33 3.72 -10.87 -6.46
CA GLN A 33 4.73 -9.83 -6.33
C GLN A 33 5.64 -9.87 -7.58
N SER A 34 6.08 -8.71 -8.08
CA SER A 34 7.07 -8.71 -9.16
C SER A 34 8.41 -9.23 -8.64
N THR A 35 9.26 -9.74 -9.53
CA THR A 35 10.63 -10.18 -9.19
C THR A 35 11.39 -9.10 -8.41
N SER A 36 11.28 -7.84 -8.83
CA SER A 36 11.85 -6.70 -8.11
C SER A 36 11.33 -6.51 -6.68
N GLU A 37 10.05 -6.80 -6.43
CA GLU A 37 9.45 -6.73 -5.08
C GLU A 37 9.88 -7.90 -4.20
N LEU A 38 10.05 -9.08 -4.81
CA LEU A 38 10.50 -10.30 -4.12
C LEU A 38 11.97 -10.19 -3.65
N PHE A 39 12.83 -9.58 -4.47
CA PHE A 39 14.28 -9.53 -4.22
C PHE A 39 14.79 -8.15 -3.76
N ALA A 40 13.91 -7.20 -3.40
CA ALA A 40 14.29 -5.84 -3.00
C ALA A 40 15.33 -5.74 -1.87
N GLY A 41 15.41 -6.77 -1.01
CA GLY A 41 16.41 -6.85 0.09
C GLY A 41 17.59 -7.79 -0.18
N LEU A 42 17.61 -8.48 -1.33
CA LEU A 42 18.58 -9.51 -1.67
C LEU A 42 19.56 -9.07 -2.79
N GLY A 43 19.32 -7.90 -3.40
CA GLY A 43 20.06 -7.43 -4.57
C GLY A 43 19.44 -7.90 -5.89
N GLU A 44 19.96 -7.39 -7.01
CA GLU A 44 19.58 -7.86 -8.35
C GLU A 44 19.91 -9.36 -8.51
N PRO A 45 19.01 -10.19 -9.05
CA PRO A 45 19.29 -11.60 -9.30
C PRO A 45 20.55 -11.76 -10.18
N GLY A 46 21.59 -12.39 -9.64
CA GLY A 46 22.87 -12.58 -10.34
C GLY A 46 23.94 -11.53 -10.01
N SER A 47 23.64 -10.53 -9.19
CA SER A 47 24.62 -9.61 -8.63
C SER A 47 24.83 -9.88 -7.13
N PRO A 48 26.06 -9.74 -6.59
CA PRO A 48 26.28 -9.87 -5.15
C PRO A 48 25.48 -8.82 -4.39
N ALA A 49 24.91 -9.22 -3.25
CA ALA A 49 24.16 -8.30 -2.39
C ALA A 49 25.04 -7.10 -2.01
N PRO A 50 24.50 -5.86 -2.04
CA PRO A 50 25.29 -4.67 -1.76
C PRO A 50 25.89 -4.75 -0.36
N ALA A 51 27.20 -4.55 -0.27
CA ALA A 51 27.90 -4.47 1.01
C ALA A 51 27.33 -3.29 1.81
N ARG A 52 27.02 -3.54 3.09
CA ARG A 52 26.51 -2.53 4.03
C ARG A 52 27.54 -1.45 4.33
#